data_AF-A0A7F5RLF4-F1
#
_entry.id   AF-A0A7F5RLF4-F1
#
_cell.length_a   1.000
_cell.length_b   1.000
_cell.length_c   1.000
_cell.angle_alpha   90.00
_cell.angle_beta   90.00
_cell.angle_gamma   90.00
#
_symmetry.space_group_name_H-M   'P 1'
#
loop_
_entity.id
_entity.type
_entity.pdbx_description
1 polymer ?
#
loop_
_entity_poly.entity_id
_entity_poly.type
_entity_poly.pdbx_seq_one_letter_code
_entity_poly.pdbx_strand_id
1 'polypeptide(L)'
;RLRDCELGAIVNRDLSRRIRPVNGITAHKQVVRSDIRISAKVTLHLDTKAGLWQENESGEKPQQTFGLVSNNPVLHNITDYLIEEASAEEEELLGLDPSSDPQDAATTVDRDDSLITVLDRIILYLRVVHSVDYYNHCEYPNEDEMPNRCGILHARGPPPTAKTDITQFIGAAVEAKMTQFLPEKPGNTENKNEVKLISMALKDVDTEIDKFVQANTRELAKDKWLCPLSGKKFKGPDFVRKHIFNKHAEKIEEVKKEVEFFNNYLKDVKRPMLEMPQPRKDETPPFSHPPNYGTSYGFGPRYYNQGYGRPRPYMPPRARGGGAGSDFRPVIHYRDLDAPREPEEFI
;
A
#
# COMPACT_ATOMS: atom_id res chain seq x y z
N ARG A 1 -19.75 18.41 17.11
CA ARG A 1 -18.68 19.41 16.86
C ARG A 1 -17.54 19.13 17.85
N LEU A 2 -16.29 19.09 17.40
CA LEU A 2 -15.11 18.80 18.23
C LEU A 2 -14.01 19.82 17.89
N ARG A 3 -13.47 20.52 18.90
CA ARG A 3 -12.47 21.61 18.72
C ARG A 3 -12.83 22.53 17.53
N ASP A 4 -14.03 23.11 17.62
CA ASP A 4 -14.66 23.96 16.60
C ASP A 4 -14.99 23.32 15.23
N CYS A 5 -14.50 22.13 14.92
CA CYS A 5 -14.82 21.39 13.70
C CYS A 5 -16.18 20.67 13.77
N GLU A 6 -17.01 20.80 12.74
CA GLU A 6 -18.26 20.05 12.60
C GLU A 6 -18.01 18.74 11.85
N LEU A 7 -18.51 17.61 12.39
CA LEU A 7 -18.12 16.27 11.91
C LEU A 7 -18.98 15.75 10.74
N GLY A 8 -20.19 16.29 10.54
CA GLY A 8 -21.05 15.93 9.40
C GLY A 8 -21.29 14.42 9.20
N ALA A 9 -21.40 13.64 10.28
CA ALA A 9 -21.41 12.18 10.21
C ALA A 9 -22.57 11.63 9.37
N ILE A 10 -22.27 10.62 8.53
CA ILE A 10 -23.23 9.92 7.67
C ILE A 10 -23.24 8.42 7.96
N VAL A 11 -24.36 7.76 7.66
CA VAL A 11 -24.47 6.30 7.79
C VAL A 11 -23.60 5.64 6.72
N ASN A 12 -22.57 4.91 7.15
CA ASN A 12 -21.77 4.09 6.25
C ASN A 12 -22.60 2.89 5.74
N ARG A 13 -22.43 2.51 4.48
CA ARG A 13 -23.13 1.39 3.85
C ARG A 13 -22.20 0.18 3.71
N ASP A 14 -22.77 -1.01 3.80
CA ASP A 14 -22.01 -2.25 3.67
C ASP A 14 -21.39 -2.45 2.28
N LEU A 15 -20.28 -3.19 2.27
CA LEU A 15 -19.55 -3.56 1.06
C LEU A 15 -20.34 -4.58 0.24
N SER A 16 -21.06 -4.10 -0.78
CA SER A 16 -21.87 -4.93 -1.68
C SER A 16 -21.07 -5.83 -2.64
N ARG A 17 -19.81 -5.46 -2.95
CA ARG A 17 -18.90 -6.24 -3.80
C ARG A 17 -17.54 -6.39 -3.12
N ARG A 18 -17.43 -7.41 -2.26
CA ARG A 18 -16.20 -7.78 -1.55
C ARG A 18 -15.17 -8.43 -2.48
N ILE A 19 -15.57 -9.46 -3.23
CA ILE A 19 -14.71 -10.15 -4.20
C ILE A 19 -14.74 -9.42 -5.55
N ARG A 20 -13.58 -9.15 -6.13
CA ARG A 20 -13.42 -8.43 -7.40
C ARG A 20 -12.54 -9.22 -8.37
N PRO A 21 -13.02 -9.55 -9.59
CA PRO A 21 -12.22 -10.31 -10.55
C PRO A 21 -11.12 -9.43 -11.18
N VAL A 22 -9.91 -9.98 -11.29
CA VAL A 22 -8.82 -9.45 -12.14
C VAL A 22 -8.71 -10.24 -13.44
N ASN A 23 -7.75 -9.89 -14.32
CA ASN A 23 -7.54 -10.61 -15.58
C ASN A 23 -7.25 -12.10 -15.32
N GLY A 24 -8.02 -13.00 -15.94
CA GLY A 24 -7.89 -14.45 -15.79
C GLY A 24 -6.59 -15.05 -16.32
N ILE A 25 -5.78 -14.29 -17.07
CA ILE A 25 -4.41 -14.67 -17.44
C ILE A 25 -3.52 -14.94 -16.21
N THR A 26 -3.87 -14.39 -15.05
CA THR A 26 -3.21 -14.66 -13.75
C THR A 26 -3.34 -16.11 -13.27
N ALA A 27 -4.17 -16.93 -13.92
CA ALA A 27 -4.23 -18.38 -13.68
C ALA A 27 -3.25 -19.19 -14.55
N HIS A 28 -2.50 -18.55 -15.46
CA HIS A 28 -1.55 -19.23 -16.34
C HIS A 28 -0.36 -19.78 -15.55
N LYS A 29 0.05 -21.02 -15.80
CA LYS A 29 1.14 -21.74 -15.11
C LYS A 29 2.41 -20.91 -14.89
N GLN A 30 2.92 -20.23 -15.92
CA GLN A 30 4.10 -19.36 -15.81
C GLN A 30 3.87 -18.10 -14.96
N VAL A 31 2.66 -17.52 -15.00
CA VAL A 31 2.30 -16.37 -14.14
C VAL A 31 2.21 -16.82 -12.70
N VAL A 32 1.56 -17.95 -12.43
CA VAL A 32 1.45 -18.53 -11.08
C VAL A 32 2.84 -18.81 -10.48
N ARG A 33 3.79 -19.38 -11.23
CA ARG A 33 5.19 -19.57 -10.77
C ARG A 33 5.87 -18.24 -10.45
N SER A 34 5.70 -17.23 -11.31
CA SER A 34 6.22 -15.88 -11.05
C SER A 34 5.60 -15.27 -9.78
N ASP A 35 4.28 -15.39 -9.63
CA ASP A 35 3.54 -14.88 -8.48
C ASP A 35 3.93 -15.57 -7.17
N ILE A 36 4.21 -16.89 -7.18
CA ILE A 36 4.75 -17.60 -6.01
C ILE A 36 6.08 -16.98 -5.59
N ARG A 37 7.00 -16.73 -6.54
CA ARG A 37 8.30 -16.12 -6.25
C ARG A 37 8.17 -14.70 -5.68
N ILE A 38 7.26 -13.88 -6.22
CA ILE A 38 7.06 -12.50 -5.77
C ILE A 38 6.35 -12.47 -4.40
N SER A 39 5.26 -13.21 -4.24
CA SER A 39 4.50 -13.28 -2.99
C SER A 39 5.33 -13.88 -1.84
N ALA A 40 6.21 -14.86 -2.09
CA ALA A 40 7.14 -15.38 -1.08
C ALA A 40 8.16 -14.32 -0.62
N LYS A 41 8.77 -13.55 -1.54
CA LYS A 41 9.66 -12.42 -1.20
C LYS A 41 8.96 -11.36 -0.36
N VAL A 42 7.74 -10.99 -0.76
CA VAL A 42 6.91 -10.01 -0.06
C VAL A 42 6.55 -10.51 1.35
N THR A 43 6.11 -11.77 1.46
CA THR A 43 5.78 -12.41 2.75
C THR A 43 6.99 -12.38 3.70
N LEU A 44 8.16 -12.83 3.23
CA LEU A 44 9.39 -12.81 4.04
C LEU A 44 9.77 -11.39 4.52
N HIS A 45 9.63 -10.38 3.66
CA HIS A 45 9.94 -9.00 4.03
C HIS A 45 8.94 -8.44 5.07
N LEU A 46 7.65 -8.68 4.88
CA LEU A 46 6.60 -8.22 5.78
C LEU A 46 6.65 -8.94 7.14
N ASP A 47 6.90 -10.26 7.14
CA ASP A 47 7.14 -11.03 8.38
C ASP A 47 8.32 -10.45 9.17
N THR A 48 9.45 -10.18 8.48
CA THR A 48 10.64 -9.57 9.09
C THR A 48 10.33 -8.16 9.63
N LYS A 49 9.60 -7.33 8.88
CA LYS A 49 9.21 -5.96 9.26
C LYS A 49 8.26 -5.95 10.47
N ALA A 50 7.36 -6.91 10.54
CA ALA A 50 6.41 -7.09 11.66
C ALA A 50 7.03 -7.84 12.86
N GLY A 51 8.23 -8.40 12.71
CA GLY A 51 8.89 -9.20 13.73
C GLY A 51 8.23 -10.56 13.99
N LEU A 52 7.51 -11.10 13.01
CA LEU A 52 6.88 -12.42 13.08
C LEU A 52 7.92 -13.54 12.90
N TRP A 53 7.63 -14.71 13.46
CA TRP A 53 8.43 -15.94 13.29
C TRP A 53 9.90 -15.86 13.73
N GLN A 54 10.23 -14.93 14.64
CA GLN A 54 11.54 -14.87 15.30
C GLN A 54 11.84 -16.18 16.04
N GLU A 55 13.10 -16.61 16.03
CA GLU A 55 13.55 -17.81 16.75
C GLU A 55 13.38 -17.61 18.26
N ASN A 56 12.50 -18.39 18.88
CA ASN A 56 12.58 -18.67 20.32
C ASN A 56 13.75 -19.63 20.56
N GLU A 57 14.38 -19.58 21.74
CA GLU A 57 15.58 -20.38 22.10
C GLU A 57 15.39 -21.92 22.09
N SER A 58 14.26 -22.43 21.61
CA SER A 58 13.86 -23.84 21.64
C SER A 58 13.09 -24.28 20.38
N GLY A 59 13.83 -24.64 19.32
CA GLY A 59 13.27 -25.38 18.18
C GLY A 59 14.04 -25.17 16.87
N GLU A 60 14.55 -26.27 16.32
CA GLU A 60 15.07 -26.52 14.95
C GLU A 60 15.52 -25.33 14.07
N LYS A 61 16.76 -25.39 13.60
CA LYS A 61 17.35 -24.38 12.70
C LYS A 61 16.56 -24.30 11.38
N PRO A 62 16.25 -23.11 10.86
CA PRO A 62 15.55 -22.97 9.58
C PRO A 62 16.38 -23.56 8.43
N GLN A 63 15.73 -24.42 7.64
CA GLN A 63 16.37 -25.12 6.53
C GLN A 63 16.63 -24.14 5.37
N GLN A 64 17.91 -23.78 5.17
CA GLN A 64 18.31 -22.87 4.11
C GLN A 64 18.02 -23.47 2.73
N THR A 65 17.12 -22.85 1.97
CA THR A 65 16.82 -23.23 0.59
C THR A 65 16.79 -21.98 -0.30
N PHE A 66 17.72 -21.94 -1.27
CA PHE A 66 17.81 -20.94 -2.34
C PHE A 66 17.69 -19.44 -1.92
N GLY A 67 18.22 -19.08 -0.75
CA GLY A 67 18.21 -17.70 -0.25
C GLY A 67 16.90 -17.23 0.38
N LEU A 68 15.92 -18.12 0.52
CA LEU A 68 14.72 -17.92 1.35
C LEU A 68 14.90 -18.73 2.64
N VAL A 69 14.96 -18.03 3.78
CA VAL A 69 15.09 -18.64 5.10
C VAL A 69 13.95 -18.09 5.94
N SER A 70 12.98 -18.94 6.28
CA SER A 70 11.79 -18.54 7.03
C SER A 70 11.28 -19.67 7.91
N ASN A 71 10.89 -19.33 9.13
CA ASN A 71 10.17 -20.22 10.04
C ASN A 71 8.65 -20.23 9.77
N ASN A 72 8.17 -19.48 8.78
CA ASN A 72 6.76 -19.43 8.41
C ASN A 72 6.35 -20.74 7.69
N PRO A 73 5.41 -21.54 8.23
CA PRO A 73 5.00 -22.81 7.62
C PRO A 73 4.34 -22.66 6.24
N VAL A 74 3.86 -21.46 5.88
CA VAL A 74 3.31 -21.15 4.55
C VAL A 74 4.41 -21.14 3.47
N LEU A 75 5.66 -20.89 3.85
CA LEU A 75 6.81 -20.84 2.94
C LEU A 75 7.67 -22.12 2.97
N HIS A 76 7.28 -23.13 3.75
CA HIS A 76 8.00 -24.40 3.85
C HIS A 76 8.02 -25.14 2.50
N ASN A 77 9.20 -25.62 2.08
CA ASN A 77 9.44 -26.27 0.78
C ASN A 77 8.99 -25.47 -0.45
N ILE A 78 8.91 -24.13 -0.37
CA ILE A 78 8.42 -23.33 -1.50
C ILE A 78 9.35 -23.37 -2.72
N THR A 79 10.63 -23.67 -2.51
CA THR A 79 11.64 -23.82 -3.57
C THR A 79 11.33 -24.97 -4.53
N ASP A 80 10.72 -26.04 -4.05
CA ASP A 80 10.47 -27.25 -4.82
C ASP A 80 9.45 -26.97 -5.93
N TYR A 81 8.48 -26.10 -5.65
CA TYR A 81 7.50 -25.59 -6.62
C TYR A 81 8.04 -24.50 -7.57
N LEU A 82 9.21 -23.94 -7.28
CA LEU A 82 9.88 -22.91 -8.08
C LEU A 82 10.93 -23.48 -9.04
N ILE A 83 11.36 -24.73 -8.83
CA ILE A 83 12.16 -25.48 -9.79
C ILE A 83 11.20 -25.99 -10.87
N GLU A 84 11.48 -25.64 -12.12
CA GLU A 84 10.81 -26.30 -13.23
C GLU A 84 11.49 -27.66 -13.43
N GLU A 85 10.86 -28.73 -12.93
CA GLU A 85 11.12 -30.11 -13.38
C GLU A 85 10.69 -30.24 -14.85
N ALA A 86 11.47 -29.62 -15.74
CA ALA A 86 11.43 -29.90 -17.15
C ALA A 86 12.12 -31.26 -17.36
N SER A 87 11.40 -32.20 -17.98
CA SER A 87 11.94 -33.45 -18.48
C SER A 87 12.80 -33.14 -19.72
N ALA A 88 13.93 -32.44 -19.52
CA ALA A 88 14.81 -31.97 -20.59
C ALA A 88 15.34 -33.15 -21.42
N GLU A 89 15.53 -34.31 -20.79
CA GLU A 89 15.84 -35.58 -21.45
C GLU A 89 14.73 -36.01 -22.43
N GLU A 90 13.45 -35.85 -22.08
CA GLU A 90 12.31 -36.25 -22.91
C GLU A 90 12.04 -35.27 -24.06
N GLU A 91 12.17 -33.96 -23.84
CA GLU A 91 12.06 -32.96 -24.92
C GLU A 91 13.19 -33.12 -25.96
N GLU A 92 14.43 -33.40 -25.51
CA GLU A 92 15.56 -33.71 -26.39
C GLU A 92 15.36 -35.08 -27.10
N LEU A 93 14.82 -36.10 -26.43
CA LEU A 93 14.50 -37.40 -27.04
C LEU A 93 13.39 -37.32 -28.10
N LEU A 94 12.44 -36.40 -27.92
CA LEU A 94 11.34 -36.15 -28.86
C LEU A 94 11.73 -35.24 -30.05
N GLY A 95 12.94 -34.66 -30.03
CA GLY A 95 13.42 -33.77 -31.09
C GLY A 95 12.64 -32.47 -31.20
N LEU A 96 12.05 -32.00 -30.09
CA LEU A 96 11.40 -30.70 -30.00
C LEU A 96 12.49 -29.63 -29.86
N ASP A 97 12.84 -29.03 -31.00
CA ASP A 97 13.85 -27.98 -31.10
C ASP A 97 13.52 -26.82 -30.10
N PRO A 98 14.42 -26.43 -29.18
CA PRO A 98 14.22 -25.28 -28.28
C PRO A 98 14.29 -23.94 -29.04
N SER A 99 14.32 -24.00 -30.37
CA SER A 99 14.41 -22.89 -31.31
C SER A 99 13.07 -22.55 -31.99
N SER A 100 11.94 -23.02 -31.47
CA SER A 100 10.64 -22.41 -31.81
C SER A 100 10.65 -20.93 -31.39
N ASP A 101 10.50 -20.03 -32.36
CA ASP A 101 10.63 -18.58 -32.18
C ASP A 101 9.88 -18.02 -30.96
N PRO A 102 10.33 -16.89 -30.36
CA PRO A 102 9.57 -16.13 -29.34
C PRO A 102 8.29 -15.46 -29.88
N GLN A 103 7.74 -15.98 -30.98
CA GLN A 103 6.63 -15.45 -31.75
C GLN A 103 5.25 -15.86 -31.18
N ASP A 104 5.18 -16.88 -30.33
CA ASP A 104 3.93 -17.40 -29.76
C ASP A 104 3.73 -17.02 -28.27
N ALA A 105 4.11 -15.78 -27.91
CA ALA A 105 3.81 -15.16 -26.60
C ALA A 105 2.30 -15.04 -26.28
N ALA A 106 1.44 -15.38 -27.25
CA ALA A 106 -0.01 -15.32 -27.18
C ALA A 106 -0.56 -16.74 -26.96
N THR A 107 -0.45 -17.24 -25.73
CA THR A 107 -0.85 -18.62 -25.37
C THR A 107 -2.29 -18.68 -24.87
N THR A 108 -2.93 -19.85 -24.99
CA THR A 108 -4.14 -20.19 -24.23
C THR A 108 -3.79 -20.45 -22.76
N VAL A 109 -4.70 -20.18 -21.81
CA VAL A 109 -4.40 -20.35 -20.39
C VAL A 109 -4.29 -21.83 -19.98
N ASP A 110 -3.07 -22.35 -19.95
CA ASP A 110 -2.70 -23.57 -19.24
C ASP A 110 -2.76 -23.35 -17.71
N ARG A 111 -3.34 -24.31 -16.99
CA ARG A 111 -3.65 -24.22 -15.55
C ARG A 111 -3.07 -25.40 -14.79
N ASP A 112 -2.32 -25.07 -13.74
CA ASP A 112 -1.76 -26.04 -12.81
C ASP A 112 -2.36 -25.83 -11.42
N ASP A 113 -3.35 -26.66 -11.06
CA ASP A 113 -4.08 -26.52 -9.80
C ASP A 113 -3.19 -26.81 -8.57
N SER A 114 -2.05 -27.50 -8.73
CA SER A 114 -1.08 -27.73 -7.64
C SER A 114 -0.35 -26.44 -7.26
N LEU A 115 0.17 -25.72 -8.26
CA LEU A 115 0.82 -24.43 -8.10
C LEU A 115 -0.18 -23.35 -7.66
N ILE A 116 -1.41 -23.39 -8.16
CA ILE A 116 -2.50 -22.51 -7.71
C ILE A 116 -2.78 -22.72 -6.21
N THR A 117 -2.84 -23.97 -5.73
CA THR A 117 -3.06 -24.29 -4.31
C THR A 117 -1.90 -23.85 -3.41
N VAL A 118 -0.67 -23.81 -3.93
CA VAL A 118 0.49 -23.21 -3.25
C VAL A 118 0.34 -21.68 -3.19
N LEU A 119 0.09 -21.03 -4.31
CA LEU A 119 -0.05 -19.57 -4.40
C LEU A 119 -1.22 -19.05 -3.55
N ASP A 120 -2.37 -19.71 -3.57
CA ASP A 120 -3.56 -19.30 -2.81
C ASP A 120 -3.29 -19.29 -1.30
N ARG A 121 -2.47 -20.22 -0.77
CA ARG A 121 -2.05 -20.20 0.64
C ARG A 121 -1.22 -18.95 0.98
N ILE A 122 -0.30 -18.55 0.11
CA ILE A 122 0.53 -17.35 0.31
C ILE A 122 -0.31 -16.08 0.19
N ILE A 123 -1.19 -15.99 -0.83
CA ILE A 123 -2.06 -14.82 -1.03
C ILE A 123 -3.05 -14.66 0.14
N LEU A 124 -3.64 -15.76 0.63
CA LEU A 124 -4.52 -15.72 1.81
C LEU A 124 -3.76 -15.31 3.07
N TYR A 125 -2.51 -15.79 3.26
CA TYR A 125 -1.66 -15.35 4.37
C TYR A 125 -1.39 -13.84 4.30
N LEU A 126 -0.94 -13.32 3.16
CA LEU A 126 -0.71 -11.90 2.92
C LEU A 126 -1.98 -11.07 3.17
N ARG A 127 -3.14 -11.56 2.75
CA ARG A 127 -4.42 -10.85 2.90
C ARG A 127 -4.91 -10.82 4.36
N VAL A 128 -4.77 -11.92 5.10
CA VAL A 128 -5.34 -12.06 6.44
C VAL A 128 -4.40 -11.54 7.53
N VAL A 129 -3.08 -11.73 7.38
CA VAL A 129 -2.09 -11.33 8.39
C VAL A 129 -1.57 -9.92 8.13
N HIS A 130 -1.21 -9.60 6.89
CA HIS A 130 -0.57 -8.32 6.52
C HIS A 130 -1.52 -7.31 5.88
N SER A 131 -2.81 -7.65 5.73
CA SER A 131 -3.82 -6.81 5.07
C SER A 131 -3.43 -6.37 3.63
N VAL A 132 -2.64 -7.18 2.92
CA VAL A 132 -2.19 -6.92 1.55
C VAL A 132 -3.09 -7.64 0.55
N ASP A 133 -3.67 -6.89 -0.39
CA ASP A 133 -4.39 -7.42 -1.54
C ASP A 133 -3.41 -7.62 -2.72
N TYR A 134 -2.89 -8.84 -2.85
CA TYR A 134 -1.83 -9.17 -3.81
C TYR A 134 -2.19 -8.79 -5.25
N TYR A 135 -3.39 -9.10 -5.72
CA TYR A 135 -3.81 -8.86 -7.10
C TYR A 135 -4.23 -7.41 -7.39
N ASN A 136 -4.51 -6.60 -6.35
CA ASN A 136 -4.71 -5.15 -6.49
C ASN A 136 -3.42 -4.35 -6.22
N HIS A 137 -2.38 -5.01 -5.72
CA HIS A 137 -1.08 -4.43 -5.36
C HIS A 137 -1.16 -3.31 -4.29
N CYS A 138 -2.09 -3.43 -3.32
CA CYS A 138 -2.29 -2.44 -2.25
C CYS A 138 -2.37 -3.07 -0.86
N GLU A 139 -2.04 -2.30 0.17
CA GLU A 139 -2.29 -2.62 1.58
C GLU A 139 -3.54 -1.88 2.10
N TYR A 140 -4.14 -2.40 3.17
CA TYR A 140 -5.18 -1.75 3.95
C TYR A 140 -4.69 -1.56 5.41
N PRO A 141 -3.84 -0.55 5.71
CA PRO A 141 -3.07 -0.50 6.96
C PRO A 141 -3.90 -0.44 8.25
N ASN A 142 -5.04 0.23 8.23
CA ASN A 142 -5.94 0.40 9.38
C ASN A 142 -7.16 -0.55 9.32
N GLU A 143 -7.08 -1.67 8.60
CA GLU A 143 -8.25 -2.53 8.38
C GLU A 143 -8.82 -3.17 9.67
N ASP A 144 -7.99 -3.37 10.70
CA ASP A 144 -8.46 -3.88 12.00
C ASP A 144 -9.30 -2.87 12.80
N GLU A 145 -9.03 -1.56 12.60
CA GLU A 145 -9.80 -0.45 13.19
C GLU A 145 -11.05 -0.09 12.38
N MET A 146 -11.15 -0.55 11.13
CA MET A 146 -12.27 -0.26 10.24
C MET A 146 -13.48 -1.17 10.49
N PRO A 147 -14.72 -0.70 10.25
CA PRO A 147 -15.94 -1.50 10.49
C PRO A 147 -16.00 -2.83 9.72
N ASN A 148 -15.29 -2.94 8.60
CA ASN A 148 -15.22 -4.16 7.79
C ASN A 148 -13.79 -4.71 7.79
N ARG A 149 -13.43 -5.49 8.81
CA ARG A 149 -12.18 -6.26 8.81
C ARG A 149 -12.20 -7.28 7.66
N CYS A 150 -11.08 -7.41 6.94
CA CYS A 150 -10.97 -8.19 5.70
C CYS A 150 -12.13 -7.93 4.71
N GLY A 151 -12.27 -6.66 4.30
CA GLY A 151 -13.41 -6.16 3.54
C GLY A 151 -13.41 -6.53 2.05
N ILE A 152 -12.37 -6.11 1.31
CA ILE A 152 -12.23 -6.31 -0.14
C ILE A 152 -11.09 -7.28 -0.44
N LEU A 153 -11.29 -8.14 -1.44
CA LEU A 153 -10.26 -9.04 -1.97
C LEU A 153 -10.38 -9.13 -3.50
N HIS A 154 -9.26 -9.00 -4.20
CA HIS A 154 -9.21 -9.28 -5.63
C HIS A 154 -8.81 -10.75 -5.89
N ALA A 155 -9.48 -11.37 -6.85
CA ALA A 155 -9.34 -12.80 -7.17
C ALA A 155 -9.24 -13.00 -8.69
N ARG A 156 -8.66 -14.12 -9.13
CA ARG A 156 -8.50 -14.43 -10.56
C ARG A 156 -9.87 -14.47 -11.26
N GLY A 157 -10.02 -13.75 -12.36
CA GLY A 157 -11.23 -13.78 -13.18
C GLY A 157 -11.31 -15.03 -14.07
N PRO A 158 -12.40 -15.16 -14.86
CA PRO A 158 -12.52 -16.22 -15.85
C PRO A 158 -11.38 -16.12 -16.89
N PRO A 159 -10.88 -17.25 -17.42
CA PRO A 159 -9.80 -17.24 -18.40
C PRO A 159 -10.21 -16.48 -19.67
N PRO A 160 -9.32 -15.68 -20.28
CA PRO A 160 -9.58 -15.03 -21.55
C PRO A 160 -9.87 -16.06 -22.65
N THR A 161 -10.85 -15.76 -23.50
CA THR A 161 -11.24 -16.59 -24.66
C THR A 161 -10.37 -16.35 -25.90
N ALA A 162 -9.56 -15.30 -25.90
CA ALA A 162 -8.58 -15.00 -26.92
C ALA A 162 -7.16 -15.30 -26.41
N LYS A 163 -6.24 -15.61 -27.32
CA LYS A 163 -4.79 -15.64 -27.04
C LYS A 163 -4.34 -14.27 -26.49
N THR A 164 -3.56 -14.25 -25.41
CA THR A 164 -3.14 -13.02 -24.71
C THR A 164 -1.66 -13.03 -24.36
N ASP A 165 -0.98 -11.87 -24.50
CA ASP A 165 0.41 -11.67 -24.07
C ASP A 165 0.55 -11.79 -22.55
N ILE A 166 1.43 -12.71 -22.14
CA ILE A 166 1.67 -13.08 -20.74
C ILE A 166 2.79 -12.23 -20.11
N THR A 167 3.65 -11.61 -20.93
CA THR A 167 4.88 -10.91 -20.50
C THR A 167 4.60 -9.79 -19.49
N GLN A 168 3.46 -9.12 -19.62
CA GLN A 168 3.03 -8.02 -18.73
C GLN A 168 2.61 -8.48 -17.32
N PHE A 169 2.45 -9.80 -17.12
CA PHE A 169 2.01 -10.43 -15.88
C PHE A 169 3.12 -11.25 -15.21
N ILE A 170 4.36 -11.20 -15.73
CA ILE A 170 5.51 -11.97 -15.21
C ILE A 170 6.60 -11.03 -14.70
N GLY A 171 7.26 -11.45 -13.61
CA GLY A 171 8.51 -10.87 -13.10
C GLY A 171 8.45 -9.36 -12.86
N ALA A 172 9.36 -8.64 -13.52
CA ALA A 172 9.61 -7.21 -13.27
C ALA A 172 8.37 -6.32 -13.42
N ALA A 173 7.42 -6.66 -14.30
CA ALA A 173 6.18 -5.88 -14.49
C ALA A 173 5.24 -5.92 -13.27
N VAL A 174 5.27 -7.03 -12.51
CA VAL A 174 4.51 -7.20 -11.27
C VAL A 174 5.35 -6.74 -10.06
N GLU A 175 6.64 -7.10 -10.01
CA GLU A 175 7.56 -6.63 -8.95
C GLU A 175 7.59 -5.09 -8.86
N ALA A 176 7.57 -4.37 -10.00
CA ALA A 176 7.53 -2.91 -10.01
C ALA A 176 6.30 -2.33 -9.30
N LYS A 177 5.13 -2.97 -9.40
CA LYS A 177 3.90 -2.58 -8.69
C LYS A 177 3.95 -2.95 -7.20
N MET A 178 4.63 -4.05 -6.89
CA MET A 178 4.83 -4.54 -5.52
C MET A 178 6.03 -3.89 -4.79
N THR A 179 6.72 -2.91 -5.40
CA THR A 179 7.94 -2.29 -4.86
C THR A 179 7.81 -1.82 -3.40
N GLN A 180 6.64 -1.32 -2.99
CA GLN A 180 6.39 -0.84 -1.62
C GLN A 180 6.37 -1.97 -0.55
N PHE A 181 6.22 -3.22 -0.98
CA PHE A 181 6.20 -4.41 -0.12
C PHE A 181 7.48 -5.25 -0.24
N LEU A 182 8.45 -4.79 -1.04
CA LEU A 182 9.75 -5.42 -1.21
C LEU A 182 10.79 -4.63 -0.41
N PRO A 183 11.88 -5.27 0.05
CA PRO A 183 12.93 -4.58 0.77
C PRO A 183 13.53 -3.47 -0.10
N GLU A 184 13.79 -2.31 0.49
CA GLU A 184 14.47 -1.21 -0.20
C GLU A 184 15.82 -1.71 -0.72
N LYS A 185 16.10 -1.47 -2.01
CA LYS A 185 17.38 -1.86 -2.60
C LYS A 185 18.50 -1.06 -1.91
N PRO A 186 19.53 -1.71 -1.33
CA PRO A 186 20.60 -0.99 -0.63
C PRO A 186 21.36 -0.10 -1.62
N GLY A 187 21.08 1.20 -1.58
CA GLY A 187 21.41 2.11 -2.67
C GLY A 187 21.60 3.57 -2.24
N ASN A 188 22.85 3.92 -1.91
CA ASN A 188 23.45 5.26 -2.05
C ASN A 188 22.77 6.49 -1.38
N THR A 189 21.77 6.29 -0.52
CA THR A 189 20.97 7.41 0.03
C THR A 189 21.46 7.88 1.41
N GLU A 190 22.00 6.97 2.23
CA GLU A 190 22.50 7.26 3.59
C GLU A 190 23.60 8.34 3.59
N ASN A 191 24.72 8.09 2.89
CA ASN A 191 25.89 8.99 2.89
C ASN A 191 25.67 10.36 2.22
N LYS A 192 24.59 10.55 1.44
CA LYS A 192 24.24 11.85 0.85
C LYS A 192 23.28 12.66 1.72
N ASN A 193 22.56 11.99 2.63
CA ASN A 193 21.59 12.66 3.49
C ASN A 193 22.26 13.35 4.69
N GLU A 194 23.31 12.79 5.29
CA GLU A 194 23.89 13.35 6.53
C GLU A 194 24.36 14.81 6.41
N VAL A 195 25.13 15.15 5.36
CA VAL A 195 25.60 16.52 5.13
C VAL A 195 24.43 17.50 4.94
N LYS A 196 23.36 17.04 4.29
CA LYS A 196 22.12 17.81 4.11
C LYS A 196 21.36 17.95 5.43
N LEU A 197 21.28 16.90 6.25
CA LEU A 197 20.63 16.92 7.56
C LEU A 197 21.36 17.86 8.54
N ILE A 198 22.69 17.86 8.55
CA ILE A 198 23.50 18.81 9.32
C ILE A 198 23.19 20.25 8.89
N SER A 199 23.13 20.52 7.58
CA SER A 199 22.76 21.86 7.07
C SER A 199 21.30 22.26 7.38
N MET A 200 20.44 21.28 7.67
CA MET A 200 19.03 21.46 8.06
C MET A 200 18.84 21.46 9.59
N ALA A 201 19.92 21.72 10.34
CA ALA A 201 19.93 21.85 11.80
C ALA A 201 19.56 20.58 12.59
N LEU A 202 20.07 19.43 12.16
CA LEU A 202 20.11 18.21 12.98
C LEU A 202 20.66 18.54 14.38
N LYS A 203 19.92 18.17 15.43
CA LYS A 203 20.30 18.44 16.82
C LYS A 203 21.08 17.28 17.40
N ASP A 204 22.22 17.57 18.01
CA ASP A 204 22.89 16.62 18.89
C ASP A 204 22.20 16.57 20.27
N VAL A 205 22.10 15.36 20.83
CA VAL A 205 21.37 15.07 22.07
C VAL A 205 22.09 15.65 23.28
N ASP A 206 23.39 15.38 23.42
CA ASP A 206 24.18 15.84 24.57
C ASP A 206 24.32 17.36 24.56
N THR A 207 24.51 17.96 23.38
CA THR A 207 24.54 19.41 23.17
C THR A 207 23.23 20.08 23.59
N GLU A 208 22.07 19.49 23.30
CA GLU A 208 20.77 20.07 23.72
C GLU A 208 20.50 19.86 25.22
N ILE A 209 20.93 18.73 25.80
CA ILE A 209 20.89 18.50 27.26
C ILE A 209 21.76 19.55 27.97
N ASP A 210 22.96 19.84 27.48
CA ASP A 210 23.84 20.82 28.13
C ASP A 210 23.31 22.26 28.01
N LYS A 211 22.67 22.63 26.89
CA LYS A 211 21.88 23.88 26.80
C LYS A 211 20.73 23.90 27.80
N PHE A 212 20.00 22.79 27.96
CA PHE A 212 18.89 22.70 28.91
C PHE A 212 19.38 22.85 30.37
N VAL A 213 20.49 22.20 30.72
CA VAL A 213 21.15 22.34 32.03
C VAL A 213 21.61 23.78 32.25
N GLN A 214 22.23 24.40 31.25
CA GLN A 214 22.70 25.79 31.33
C GLN A 214 21.55 26.79 31.49
N ALA A 215 20.47 26.66 30.70
CA ALA A 215 19.27 27.48 30.83
C ALA A 215 18.58 27.35 32.20
N ASN A 216 18.73 26.17 32.84
CA ASN A 216 18.25 25.88 34.19
C ASN A 216 19.30 26.09 35.30
N THR A 217 20.40 26.79 34.99
CA THR A 217 21.46 27.14 35.95
C THR A 217 21.64 28.66 35.97
N ARG A 218 20.87 29.36 36.81
CA ARG A 218 20.87 30.83 36.87
C ARG A 218 21.79 31.34 37.99
N GLU A 219 22.67 32.28 37.69
CA GLU A 219 23.42 33.03 38.70
C GLU A 219 22.53 34.14 39.28
N LEU A 220 22.42 34.22 40.62
CA LEU A 220 21.73 35.32 41.31
C LEU A 220 22.72 36.35 41.86
N ALA A 221 23.87 35.88 42.31
CA ALA A 221 25.01 36.64 42.78
C ALA A 221 26.22 35.71 42.83
N LYS A 222 27.42 36.26 43.02
CA LYS A 222 28.64 35.48 43.24
C LYS A 222 28.42 34.42 44.33
N ASP A 223 28.81 33.18 44.02
CA ASP A 223 28.65 31.98 44.85
C ASP A 223 27.19 31.63 45.22
N LYS A 224 26.19 32.15 44.49
CA LYS A 224 24.75 31.91 44.70
C LYS A 224 24.02 31.63 43.37
N TRP A 225 23.85 30.34 43.09
CA TRP A 225 23.19 29.80 41.90
C TRP A 225 21.79 29.30 42.24
N LEU A 226 20.87 29.29 41.27
CA LEU A 226 19.48 28.87 41.41
C LEU A 226 19.07 27.93 40.27
N CYS A 227 18.41 26.82 40.63
CA CYS A 227 17.73 25.94 39.67
C CYS A 227 16.26 26.34 39.52
N PRO A 228 15.79 26.85 38.35
CA PRO A 228 14.39 27.23 38.16
C PRO A 228 13.40 26.06 38.32
N LEU A 229 13.82 24.83 37.98
CA LEU A 229 12.99 23.62 38.07
C LEU A 229 12.60 23.22 39.51
N SER A 230 13.31 23.73 40.53
CA SER A 230 13.09 23.35 41.93
C SER A 230 13.15 24.50 42.94
N GLY A 231 13.53 25.71 42.51
CA GLY A 231 13.76 26.86 43.39
C GLY A 231 14.95 26.70 44.36
N LYS A 232 15.72 25.60 44.29
CA LYS A 232 16.84 25.35 45.20
C LYS A 232 18.06 26.19 44.84
N LYS A 233 18.71 26.72 45.89
CA LYS A 233 19.92 27.55 45.79
C LYS A 233 21.17 26.71 46.05
N PHE A 234 22.24 26.97 45.31
CA PHE A 234 23.50 26.21 45.31
C PHE A 234 24.71 27.15 45.34
N LYS A 235 25.86 26.63 45.79
CA LYS A 235 27.12 27.41 45.87
C LYS A 235 27.92 27.48 44.56
N GLY A 236 27.55 26.70 43.55
CA GLY A 236 28.26 26.65 42.26
C GLY A 236 27.44 25.93 41.19
N PRO A 237 27.76 26.12 39.89
CA PRO A 237 26.99 25.59 38.78
C PRO A 237 27.04 24.05 38.69
N ASP A 238 28.17 23.43 39.04
CA ASP A 238 28.31 21.96 39.01
C ASP A 238 27.36 21.24 39.97
N PHE A 239 27.03 21.88 41.10
CA PHE A 239 26.02 21.38 42.03
C PHE A 239 24.61 21.48 41.44
N VAL A 240 24.33 22.51 40.63
CA VAL A 240 23.07 22.63 39.88
C VAL A 240 22.99 21.54 38.81
N ARG A 241 24.05 21.33 38.02
CA ARG A 241 24.14 20.22 37.04
C ARG A 241 23.86 18.88 37.70
N LYS A 242 24.60 18.51 38.75
CA LYS A 242 24.38 17.27 39.50
C LYS A 242 22.99 17.17 40.13
N HIS A 243 22.39 18.28 40.56
CA HIS A 243 20.99 18.29 41.03
C HIS A 243 20.01 18.00 39.88
N ILE A 244 20.17 18.61 38.71
CA ILE A 244 19.29 18.39 37.55
C ILE A 244 19.35 16.93 37.10
N PHE A 245 20.55 16.36 36.92
CA PHE A 245 20.70 14.95 36.54
C PHE A 245 20.09 13.97 37.56
N ASN A 246 20.21 14.23 38.88
CA ASN A 246 19.73 13.31 39.91
C ASN A 246 18.28 13.53 40.39
N LYS A 247 17.69 14.70 40.13
CA LYS A 247 16.34 15.07 40.64
C LYS A 247 15.35 15.51 39.57
N HIS A 248 15.82 15.75 38.34
CA HIS A 248 14.99 16.11 37.19
C HIS A 248 15.33 15.23 35.97
N ALA A 249 15.70 13.97 36.19
CA ALA A 249 16.00 13.01 35.13
C ALA A 249 14.86 12.89 34.10
N GLU A 250 13.60 12.87 34.55
CA GLU A 250 12.42 12.88 33.68
C GLU A 250 12.41 14.04 32.67
N LYS A 251 12.87 15.23 33.08
CA LYS A 251 12.98 16.41 32.21
C LYS A 251 14.15 16.31 31.23
N ILE A 252 15.20 15.56 31.56
CA ILE A 252 16.30 15.26 30.63
C ILE A 252 15.81 14.25 29.57
N GLU A 253 15.09 13.20 29.98
CA GLU A 253 14.49 12.24 29.05
C GLU A 253 13.43 12.87 28.13
N GLU A 254 12.69 13.88 28.61
CA GLU A 254 11.79 14.69 27.77
C GLU A 254 12.56 15.47 26.70
N VAL A 255 13.68 16.14 27.05
CA VAL A 255 14.56 16.83 26.08
C VAL A 255 15.14 15.85 25.05
N LYS A 256 15.59 14.65 25.47
CA LYS A 256 16.04 13.60 24.54
C LYS A 256 14.96 13.25 23.53
N LYS A 257 13.73 12.99 24.01
CA LYS A 257 12.58 12.65 23.17
C LYS A 257 12.20 13.78 22.21
N GLU A 258 12.27 15.04 22.63
CA GLU A 258 12.06 16.18 21.74
C GLU A 258 13.13 16.28 20.64
N VAL A 259 14.40 16.03 20.98
CA VAL A 259 15.51 15.99 20.00
C VAL A 259 15.33 14.84 19.01
N GLU A 260 15.04 13.63 19.50
CA GLU A 260 14.77 12.46 18.66
C GLU A 260 13.56 12.67 17.76
N PHE A 261 12.45 13.19 18.29
CA PHE A 261 11.24 13.53 17.54
C PHE A 261 11.54 14.51 16.39
N PHE A 262 12.25 15.60 16.69
CA PHE A 262 12.65 16.59 15.68
C PHE A 262 13.60 16.01 14.63
N ASN A 263 14.60 15.24 15.06
CA ASN A 263 15.55 14.60 14.16
C ASN A 263 14.90 13.55 13.26
N ASN A 264 13.92 12.79 13.75
CA ASN A 264 13.16 11.82 12.97
C ASN A 264 12.31 12.51 11.90
N TYR A 265 11.66 13.63 12.23
CA TYR A 265 10.98 14.48 11.25
C TYR A 265 11.92 15.04 10.18
N LEU A 266 13.16 15.45 10.53
CA LEU A 266 14.13 15.93 9.56
C LEU A 266 14.67 14.82 8.63
N LYS A 267 14.90 13.62 9.18
CA LYS A 267 15.39 12.42 8.46
C LYS A 267 14.42 11.92 7.40
N ASP A 268 13.11 12.10 7.60
CA ASP A 268 12.10 11.72 6.62
C ASP A 268 12.15 12.62 5.36
N VAL A 269 12.45 11.99 4.22
CA VAL A 269 12.51 12.60 2.89
C VAL A 269 11.11 12.96 2.37
N LYS A 270 10.08 12.23 2.80
CA LYS A 270 8.66 12.41 2.43
C LYS A 270 7.84 13.07 3.54
N ARG A 271 8.49 13.72 4.50
CA ARG A 271 7.82 14.36 5.65
C ARG A 271 6.69 15.29 5.22
N PRO A 272 5.59 15.39 5.98
CA PRO A 272 4.51 16.32 5.68
C PRO A 272 5.01 17.76 5.61
N MET A 273 4.82 18.41 4.46
CA MET A 273 5.06 19.83 4.26
C MET A 273 3.81 20.47 3.67
N LEU A 274 3.58 21.75 3.98
CA LEU A 274 2.56 22.54 3.30
C LEU A 274 2.87 22.55 1.80
N GLU A 275 1.87 22.26 0.97
CA GLU A 275 1.98 22.43 -0.48
C GLU A 275 2.30 23.90 -0.76
N MET A 276 3.55 24.18 -1.16
CA MET A 276 3.88 25.50 -1.67
C MET A 276 3.06 25.70 -2.95
N PRO A 277 2.31 26.80 -3.08
CA PRO A 277 1.55 27.06 -4.30
C PRO A 277 2.55 27.10 -5.46
N GLN A 278 2.44 26.11 -6.35
CA GLN A 278 3.23 26.09 -7.57
C GLN A 278 3.05 27.44 -8.25
N PRO A 279 4.13 28.12 -8.69
CA PRO A 279 3.97 29.29 -9.53
C PRO A 279 3.14 28.84 -10.72
N ARG A 280 1.97 29.47 -10.90
CA ARG A 280 1.14 29.21 -12.08
C ARG A 280 2.07 29.44 -13.26
N LYS A 281 2.30 28.40 -14.08
CA LYS A 281 2.95 28.62 -15.37
C LYS A 281 2.07 29.64 -16.07
N ASP A 282 2.59 30.83 -16.32
CA ASP A 282 1.88 31.83 -17.09
C ASP A 282 1.45 31.17 -18.39
N GLU A 283 0.14 31.04 -18.58
CA GLU A 283 -0.40 30.48 -19.81
C GLU A 283 0.08 31.38 -20.93
N THR A 284 0.99 30.87 -21.76
CA THR A 284 1.49 31.60 -22.93
C THR A 284 0.27 32.07 -23.72
N PRO A 285 0.10 33.39 -23.95
CA PRO A 285 -1.12 33.91 -24.54
C PRO A 285 -1.34 33.27 -25.92
N PRO A 286 -2.59 32.89 -26.27
CA PRO A 286 -2.86 32.17 -27.50
C PRO A 286 -2.41 33.00 -28.70
N PHE A 287 -1.49 32.43 -29.48
CA PHE A 287 -0.81 33.12 -30.57
C PHE A 287 -1.83 33.53 -31.64
N SER A 288 -2.08 34.83 -31.78
CA SER A 288 -3.01 35.39 -32.76
C SER A 288 -2.48 35.14 -34.18
N HIS A 289 -3.17 34.32 -34.97
CA HIS A 289 -2.85 34.16 -36.39
C HIS A 289 -3.11 35.47 -37.15
N PRO A 290 -2.17 35.91 -38.02
CA PRO A 290 -2.37 37.11 -38.85
C PRO A 290 -3.35 36.83 -40.00
N PRO A 291 -4.13 37.84 -40.43
CA PRO A 291 -5.08 37.68 -41.54
C PRO A 291 -4.35 37.71 -42.88
N ASN A 292 -4.55 36.71 -43.74
CA ASN A 292 -4.07 36.76 -45.12
C ASN A 292 -5.21 37.02 -46.12
N TYR A 293 -4.93 37.87 -47.10
CA TYR A 293 -5.92 38.51 -47.96
C TYR A 293 -5.77 37.98 -49.40
N GLY A 294 -6.87 37.51 -50.00
CA GLY A 294 -7.09 37.55 -51.46
C GLY A 294 -6.35 36.57 -52.40
N THR A 295 -7.18 35.82 -53.14
CA THR A 295 -7.13 35.73 -54.63
C THR A 295 -6.43 34.53 -55.32
N SER A 296 -7.29 33.57 -55.70
CA SER A 296 -7.48 32.99 -57.04
C SER A 296 -6.42 32.12 -57.76
N TYR A 297 -6.98 31.06 -58.38
CA TYR A 297 -6.52 30.12 -59.43
C TYR A 297 -6.12 28.73 -58.91
N GLY A 298 -6.73 27.62 -59.35
CA GLY A 298 -7.89 27.42 -60.22
C GLY A 298 -8.15 25.92 -60.47
N PHE A 299 -9.27 25.60 -61.15
CA PHE A 299 -9.67 24.27 -61.66
C PHE A 299 -10.20 23.21 -60.66
N GLY A 300 -11.39 22.67 -60.95
CA GLY A 300 -11.98 21.47 -60.32
C GLY A 300 -11.77 20.20 -61.19
N PRO A 301 -12.61 19.14 -61.10
CA PRO A 301 -14.08 19.23 -61.00
C PRO A 301 -14.75 18.35 -59.92
N ARG A 302 -16.07 18.57 -59.73
CA ARG A 302 -16.96 17.81 -58.84
C ARG A 302 -17.42 16.48 -59.44
N TYR A 303 -17.67 15.49 -58.58
CA TYR A 303 -18.88 14.63 -58.50
C TYR A 303 -18.94 14.03 -57.07
N TYR A 304 -20.08 13.69 -56.43
CA TYR A 304 -21.51 13.86 -56.74
C TYR A 304 -22.23 14.44 -55.47
N ASN A 305 -23.45 14.03 -55.12
CA ASN A 305 -24.19 14.44 -53.91
C ASN A 305 -25.32 13.44 -53.55
N GLN A 306 -25.38 12.95 -52.31
CA GLN A 306 -26.59 12.50 -51.60
C GLN A 306 -26.18 12.24 -50.13
N GLY A 307 -26.76 12.79 -49.05
CA GLY A 307 -27.93 13.65 -48.91
C GLY A 307 -29.12 12.88 -48.33
N TYR A 308 -29.30 12.90 -47.00
CA TYR A 308 -30.59 12.98 -46.26
C TYR A 308 -30.36 12.76 -44.75
N GLY A 309 -30.84 13.70 -43.93
CA GLY A 309 -30.96 13.53 -42.49
C GLY A 309 -32.41 13.67 -42.03
N ARG A 310 -32.79 12.97 -40.96
CA ARG A 310 -34.00 13.21 -40.12
C ARG A 310 -33.81 12.63 -38.70
N PRO A 311 -34.60 13.04 -37.71
CA PRO A 311 -34.06 13.35 -36.37
C PRO A 311 -34.39 12.35 -35.25
N ARG A 312 -33.69 12.51 -34.11
CA ARG A 312 -34.03 11.87 -32.82
C ARG A 312 -35.40 12.34 -32.30
N PRO A 313 -36.28 11.44 -31.82
CA PRO A 313 -37.47 11.82 -31.07
C PRO A 313 -37.14 12.31 -29.65
N TYR A 314 -37.82 13.38 -29.24
CA TYR A 314 -37.82 13.93 -27.89
C TYR A 314 -38.91 13.23 -27.05
N MET A 315 -38.60 12.77 -25.83
CA MET A 315 -39.54 12.06 -24.96
C MET A 315 -39.99 12.98 -23.81
N PRO A 316 -41.30 13.23 -23.63
CA PRO A 316 -41.80 14.24 -22.70
C PRO A 316 -41.89 13.74 -21.24
N PRO A 317 -41.83 14.64 -20.24
CA PRO A 317 -41.90 14.27 -18.83
C PRO A 317 -43.32 13.87 -18.41
N ARG A 318 -43.47 12.74 -17.71
CA ARG A 318 -44.72 12.36 -17.01
C ARG A 318 -44.59 12.57 -15.51
N ALA A 319 -45.57 13.28 -14.96
CA ALA A 319 -45.74 13.46 -13.53
C ALA A 319 -46.66 12.38 -12.92
N ARG A 320 -46.43 12.09 -11.64
CA ARG A 320 -47.42 11.84 -10.58
C ARG A 320 -48.69 11.03 -10.93
N GLY A 321 -48.76 9.77 -10.47
CA GLY A 321 -50.01 9.02 -10.37
C GLY A 321 -49.80 7.53 -10.10
N GLY A 322 -50.38 7.02 -9.00
CA GLY A 322 -50.13 5.67 -8.50
C GLY A 322 -50.66 4.51 -9.35
N GLY A 323 -50.26 3.29 -8.98
CA GLY A 323 -50.69 2.04 -9.59
C GLY A 323 -50.00 0.85 -8.92
N ALA A 324 -50.81 -0.01 -8.29
CA ALA A 324 -50.38 -1.19 -7.56
C ALA A 324 -49.46 -2.14 -8.35
N GLY A 325 -48.39 -2.61 -7.70
CA GLY A 325 -47.54 -3.72 -8.15
C GLY A 325 -47.11 -4.51 -6.91
N SER A 326 -47.87 -5.56 -6.59
CA SER A 326 -47.78 -6.28 -5.32
C SER A 326 -46.79 -7.45 -5.39
N ASP A 327 -45.52 -7.18 -5.04
CA ASP A 327 -44.50 -8.21 -4.78
C ASP A 327 -43.94 -8.04 -3.35
N PHE A 328 -44.78 -8.30 -2.35
CA PHE A 328 -44.35 -8.39 -0.95
C PHE A 328 -43.47 -9.64 -0.78
N ARG A 329 -42.15 -9.46 -0.69
CA ARG A 329 -41.28 -10.47 -0.08
C ARG A 329 -41.56 -10.49 1.43
N PRO A 330 -41.84 -11.65 2.05
CA PRO A 330 -42.08 -11.72 3.48
C PRO A 330 -40.82 -11.31 4.25
N VAL A 331 -41.01 -10.55 5.33
CA VAL A 331 -39.93 -10.17 6.25
C VAL A 331 -39.50 -11.41 7.01
N ILE A 332 -38.25 -11.83 6.82
CA ILE A 332 -37.67 -12.94 7.58
C ILE A 332 -37.30 -12.39 8.97
N HIS A 333 -38.14 -12.69 9.96
CA HIS A 333 -37.77 -12.49 11.36
C HIS A 333 -36.75 -13.56 11.76
N TYR A 334 -35.54 -13.13 12.10
CA TYR A 334 -34.54 -14.01 12.70
C TYR A 334 -34.89 -14.19 14.19
N ARG A 335 -35.08 -15.44 14.61
CA ARG A 335 -35.27 -15.83 16.02
C ARG A 335 -34.04 -16.64 16.42
N ASP A 336 -33.32 -16.18 17.43
CA ASP A 336 -32.15 -16.90 17.92
C ASP A 336 -32.55 -18.29 18.42
N LEU A 337 -31.69 -19.29 18.17
CA LEU A 337 -31.95 -20.69 18.49
C LEU A 337 -32.17 -20.95 20.00
N ASP A 338 -31.64 -20.05 20.83
CA ASP A 338 -31.71 -20.11 22.30
C ASP A 338 -32.82 -19.22 22.89
N ALA A 339 -33.63 -18.55 22.04
CA ALA A 339 -34.71 -17.69 22.49
C ALA A 339 -35.87 -18.50 23.12
N PRO A 340 -36.36 -18.14 24.32
CA PRO A 340 -37.50 -18.82 24.95
C PRO A 340 -38.73 -18.92 24.03
N ARG A 341 -39.46 -20.03 24.14
CA ARG A 341 -40.76 -20.18 23.45
C ARG A 341 -41.83 -19.36 24.15
N GLU A 342 -42.64 -18.67 23.36
CA GLU A 342 -43.78 -17.90 23.85
C GLU A 342 -44.98 -18.84 24.04
N PRO A 343 -45.85 -18.61 25.05
CA PRO A 343 -46.82 -19.60 25.51
C PRO A 343 -48.03 -19.83 24.59
N GLU A 344 -48.14 -19.18 23.42
CA GLU A 344 -49.32 -19.27 22.54
C GLU A 344 -49.17 -20.27 21.36
N GLU A 345 -48.02 -20.94 21.19
CA GLU A 345 -47.80 -21.96 20.13
C GLU A 345 -48.40 -23.37 20.47
N PHE A 346 -49.55 -23.44 21.16
CA PHE A 346 -50.24 -24.69 21.54
C PHE A 346 -51.71 -24.75 21.06
N ILE A 347 -51.94 -24.67 19.75
CA ILE A 347 -53.14 -25.17 19.05
C ILE A 347 -52.72 -25.87 17.76
#